data_AF-A0A2D5XQ31-F1
#
_entry.id   AF-A0A2D5XQ31-F1
#
_cell.length_a   1.000
_cell.length_b   1.000
_cell.length_c   1.000
_cell.angle_alpha   90.00
_cell.angle_beta   90.00
_cell.angle_gamma   90.00
#
_symmetry.space_group_name_H-M   'P 1'
#
loop_
_entity.id
_entity.type
_entity.pdbx_description
1 polymer ?
#
loop_
_entity_poly.entity_id
_entity_poly.type
_entity_poly.pdbx_seq_one_letter_code
_entity_poly.pdbx_strand_id
1 'polypeptide(L)'
;MVRRSAISFLLVTSCCGGVKAPAPNVILISLDTLRADHMGAYGYQQDTTPFLDSLADDALVLENARTTWTWTLIAHMSLLTGFYPVQHRVWSSDSALAP
;
A
#
# COMPACT_ATOMS: atom_id res chain seq x y z
N MET A 1 5.00 20.82 -28.74
CA MET A 1 4.43 22.11 -28.30
C MET A 1 4.18 22.02 -26.80
N VAL A 2 5.20 22.32 -25.98
CA VAL A 2 5.15 22.15 -24.51
C VAL A 2 4.90 23.52 -23.88
N ARG A 3 3.73 23.68 -23.27
CA ARG A 3 3.27 24.93 -22.65
C ARG A 3 3.84 25.00 -21.23
N ARG A 4 4.87 25.82 -21.03
CA ARG A 4 5.48 26.10 -19.71
C ARG A 4 4.60 27.11 -18.96
N SER A 5 3.79 26.66 -18.02
CA SER A 5 3.07 27.54 -17.09
C SER A 5 3.88 27.69 -15.81
N ALA A 6 4.32 28.91 -15.53
CA ALA A 6 4.97 29.29 -14.28
C ALA A 6 3.94 29.29 -13.14
N ILE A 7 4.19 28.51 -12.09
CA ILE A 7 3.40 28.53 -10.85
C ILE A 7 4.10 29.54 -9.92
N SER A 8 3.45 30.68 -9.74
CA SER A 8 3.87 31.71 -8.77
C SER A 8 3.43 31.26 -7.37
N PHE A 9 4.39 31.07 -6.47
CA PHE A 9 4.14 30.61 -5.10
C PHE A 9 3.93 31.83 -4.20
N LEU A 10 2.66 32.19 -3.94
CA LEU A 10 2.32 33.24 -2.99
C LEU A 10 2.20 32.63 -1.58
N LEU A 11 3.16 32.90 -0.72
CA LEU A 11 3.22 32.39 0.66
C LEU A 11 2.35 33.28 1.56
N VAL A 12 1.11 32.86 1.81
CA VAL A 12 0.24 33.44 2.85
C VAL A 12 0.43 32.64 4.13
N THR A 13 1.21 33.16 5.07
CA THR A 13 1.34 32.59 6.41
C THR A 13 0.21 33.10 7.31
N SER A 14 -0.97 32.48 7.18
CA SER A 14 -2.01 32.62 8.20
C SER A 14 -1.75 31.63 9.33
N CYS A 15 -1.46 32.17 10.51
CA CYS A 15 -1.27 31.39 11.74
C CYS A 15 -2.66 30.92 12.23
N CYS A 16 -3.10 29.76 11.74
CA CYS A 16 -4.22 29.04 12.34
C CYS A 16 -3.66 27.97 13.27
N GLY A 17 -3.83 28.14 14.58
CA GLY A 17 -3.66 27.09 15.57
C GLY A 17 -4.56 25.91 15.19
N GLY A 18 -3.96 24.90 14.55
CA GLY A 18 -4.69 23.77 13.99
C GLY A 18 -5.31 22.92 15.09
N VAL A 19 -6.64 22.82 15.08
CA VAL A 19 -7.33 21.72 15.75
C VAL A 19 -6.78 20.44 15.14
N LYS A 20 -6.12 19.60 15.95
CA LYS A 20 -5.65 18.30 15.50
C LYS A 20 -6.87 17.49 15.10
N ALA A 21 -7.08 17.33 13.79
CA ALA A 21 -8.09 16.42 13.29
C ALA A 21 -7.87 15.05 13.94
N PRO A 22 -8.95 14.36 14.34
CA PRO A 22 -8.82 13.02 14.89
C PRO A 22 -8.04 12.15 13.91
N ALA A 23 -7.17 11.28 14.42
CA ALA A 23 -6.44 10.36 13.58
C ALA A 23 -7.44 9.49 12.79
N PRO A 24 -7.20 9.24 11.50
CA PRO A 24 -8.09 8.39 10.72
C PRO A 24 -8.05 6.96 11.25
N ASN A 25 -9.16 6.26 11.11
CA ASN A 25 -9.17 4.81 11.28
C ASN A 25 -8.39 4.17 10.12
N VAL A 26 -7.59 3.15 10.42
CA VAL A 26 -6.81 2.42 9.42
C VAL A 26 -7.29 0.97 9.40
N ILE A 27 -7.73 0.51 8.23
CA ILE A 27 -8.12 -0.88 8.00
C ILE A 27 -7.11 -1.48 7.01
N LEU A 28 -6.38 -2.50 7.45
CA LEU A 28 -5.45 -3.25 6.62
C LEU A 28 -6.15 -4.53 6.11
N ILE A 29 -6.38 -4.60 4.81
CA ILE A 29 -6.91 -5.78 4.12
C ILE A 29 -5.76 -6.44 3.36
N SER A 30 -5.49 -7.72 3.63
CA SER A 30 -4.46 -8.52 2.95
C SER A 30 -5.10 -9.79 2.39
N LEU A 31 -4.70 -10.17 1.17
CA LEU A 31 -5.16 -11.38 0.50
C LEU A 31 -3.96 -12.29 0.23
N ASP A 32 -4.00 -13.51 0.75
CA ASP A 32 -2.90 -14.46 0.60
C ASP A 32 -2.89 -15.07 -0.80
N THR A 33 -1.70 -15.24 -1.37
CA THR A 33 -1.45 -15.84 -2.69
C THR A 33 -2.11 -15.16 -3.90
N LEU A 34 -2.64 -13.94 -3.75
CA LEU A 34 -3.26 -13.20 -4.85
C LEU A 34 -2.23 -12.70 -5.87
N ARG A 35 -2.52 -12.91 -7.15
CA ARG A 35 -1.75 -12.32 -8.25
C ARG A 35 -2.43 -11.06 -8.76
N ALA A 36 -1.62 -10.03 -9.02
CA ALA A 36 -2.11 -8.76 -9.56
C ALA A 36 -2.78 -8.93 -10.93
N ASP A 37 -2.23 -9.78 -11.82
CA ASP A 37 -2.75 -10.00 -13.17
C ASP A 37 -4.07 -10.80 -13.25
N HIS A 38 -4.64 -11.16 -12.10
CA HIS A 38 -5.96 -11.80 -11.98
C HIS A 38 -7.03 -10.86 -11.38
N MET A 39 -6.73 -9.55 -11.32
CA MET A 39 -7.68 -8.52 -10.86
C MET A 39 -8.08 -7.61 -12.01
N GLY A 40 -9.36 -7.25 -12.09
CA GLY A 40 -9.90 -6.37 -13.13
C GLY A 40 -9.23 -4.99 -13.12
N ALA A 41 -8.93 -4.45 -11.94
CA ALA A 41 -8.19 -3.20 -11.74
C ALA A 41 -6.78 -3.20 -12.38
N TYR A 42 -6.21 -4.37 -12.69
CA TYR A 42 -4.93 -4.55 -13.36
C TYR A 42 -5.07 -5.08 -14.81
N GLY A 43 -6.29 -5.07 -15.37
CA GLY A 43 -6.59 -5.43 -16.75
C GLY A 43 -7.04 -6.87 -16.98
N TYR A 44 -7.35 -7.63 -15.92
CA TYR A 44 -7.87 -8.99 -16.07
C TYR A 44 -9.26 -8.99 -16.72
N GLN A 45 -9.49 -9.92 -17.65
CA GLN A 45 -10.70 -9.91 -18.50
C GLN A 45 -11.91 -10.60 -17.85
N GLN A 46 -11.70 -11.40 -16.81
CA GLN A 46 -12.80 -12.08 -16.11
C GLN A 46 -13.24 -11.23 -14.91
N ASP A 47 -14.54 -11.23 -14.64
CA ASP A 47 -15.14 -10.51 -13.51
C ASP A 47 -14.96 -11.28 -12.19
N THR A 48 -13.73 -11.32 -11.70
CA THR A 48 -13.35 -12.04 -10.46
C THR A 48 -13.29 -11.12 -9.25
N THR A 49 -13.16 -9.81 -9.44
CA THR A 49 -12.89 -8.83 -8.38
C THR A 49 -13.76 -7.56 -8.41
N PRO A 50 -15.08 -7.62 -8.71
CA PRO A 50 -15.90 -6.42 -8.97
C PRO A 50 -15.90 -5.39 -7.82
N PHE A 51 -15.88 -5.85 -6.57
CA PHE A 51 -15.81 -4.96 -5.41
C PHE A 51 -14.45 -4.28 -5.24
N LEU A 52 -13.34 -4.98 -5.52
CA LEU A 52 -12.02 -4.37 -5.46
C LEU A 52 -11.78 -3.44 -6.65
N ASP A 53 -12.36 -3.76 -7.80
CA ASP A 53 -12.27 -2.95 -9.01
C ASP A 53 -13.02 -1.62 -8.82
N SER A 54 -14.23 -1.64 -8.25
CA SER A 54 -14.93 -0.39 -7.88
C SER A 54 -14.21 0.41 -6.80
N LEU A 55 -13.50 -0.23 -5.87
CA LEU A 55 -12.68 0.48 -4.89
C LEU A 55 -11.47 1.18 -5.55
N ALA A 56 -10.94 0.64 -6.64
CA ALA A 56 -9.80 1.20 -7.35
C ALA A 56 -10.12 2.57 -7.96
N ASP A 57 -11.38 2.84 -8.34
CA ASP A 57 -11.80 4.12 -8.92
C ASP A 57 -11.61 5.31 -7.96
N ASP A 58 -11.73 5.07 -6.65
CA ASP A 58 -11.59 6.08 -5.59
C ASP A 58 -10.26 5.96 -4.81
N ALA A 59 -9.34 5.10 -5.25
CA ALA A 59 -8.10 4.77 -4.55
C ALA A 59 -6.84 5.09 -5.35
N LEU A 60 -5.70 5.20 -4.65
CA LEU A 60 -4.39 5.19 -5.30
C LEU A 60 -3.98 3.74 -5.58
N VAL A 61 -3.94 3.36 -6.86
CA VAL A 61 -3.48 2.02 -7.30
C VAL A 61 -1.97 2.02 -7.53
N LEU A 62 -1.26 1.06 -6.94
CA LEU A 62 0.18 0.88 -7.13
C LEU A 62 0.45 -0.23 -8.15
N GLU A 63 0.88 0.14 -9.36
CA GLU A 63 1.15 -0.82 -10.45
C GLU A 63 2.37 -1.70 -10.22
N ASN A 64 3.33 -1.23 -9.42
CA ASN A 64 4.63 -1.86 -9.21
C ASN A 64 4.90 -2.21 -7.74
N ALA A 65 3.85 -2.50 -6.96
CA ALA A 65 4.01 -3.04 -5.62
C ALA A 65 4.54 -4.48 -5.67
N ARG A 66 5.56 -4.80 -4.87
CA ARG A 66 6.20 -6.12 -4.82
C ARG A 66 6.28 -6.62 -3.39
N THR A 67 6.10 -7.93 -3.21
CA THR A 67 6.35 -8.58 -1.93
C THR A 67 7.84 -8.58 -1.59
N THR A 68 8.17 -8.52 -0.31
CA THR A 68 9.56 -8.68 0.17
C THR A 68 10.04 -10.12 0.06
N TRP A 69 9.12 -11.09 0.06
CA TRP A 69 9.42 -12.51 -0.04
C TRP A 69 8.25 -13.32 -0.62
N THR A 70 8.52 -14.50 -1.18
CA THR A 70 7.48 -15.34 -1.83
C THR A 70 6.69 -16.21 -0.87
N TRP A 71 7.10 -16.30 0.40
CA TRP A 71 6.46 -17.14 1.41
C TRP A 71 5.61 -16.30 2.37
N THR A 72 4.35 -16.70 2.55
CA THR A 72 3.33 -16.04 3.38
C THR A 72 3.86 -15.59 4.74
N LEU A 73 4.52 -16.48 5.49
CA LEU A 73 5.05 -16.16 6.82
C LEU A 73 6.02 -14.98 6.78
N ILE A 74 7.05 -15.07 5.92
CA ILE A 74 8.12 -14.08 5.83
C ILE A 74 7.58 -12.75 5.27
N ALA A 75 6.71 -12.80 4.26
CA ALA A 75 6.09 -11.62 3.68
C ALA A 75 5.21 -10.86 4.69
N HIS A 76 4.39 -11.58 5.47
CA HIS A 76 3.54 -10.96 6.49
C HIS A 76 4.36 -10.42 7.66
N MET A 77 5.44 -11.08 8.07
CA MET A 77 6.35 -10.52 9.07
C MET A 77 6.94 -9.20 8.60
N SER A 78 7.42 -9.15 7.35
CA SER A 78 7.92 -7.90 6.78
C SER A 78 6.85 -6.80 6.71
N LEU A 79 5.63 -7.15 6.32
CA LEU A 79 4.50 -6.22 6.20
C LEU A 79 4.11 -5.61 7.55
N LEU A 80 4.08 -6.42 8.61
CA LEU A 80 3.65 -5.99 9.95
C LEU A 80 4.74 -5.26 10.74
N THR A 81 6.02 -5.61 10.56
CA THR A 81 7.12 -4.96 11.28
C THR A 81 7.75 -3.81 10.51
N GLY A 82 7.51 -3.69 9.20
CA GLY A 82 8.18 -2.72 8.32
C GLY A 82 9.67 -3.03 8.09
N PHE A 83 10.09 -4.27 8.35
CA PHE A 83 11.48 -4.71 8.21
C PHE A 83 11.64 -5.72 7.08
N TYR A 84 12.79 -5.73 6.42
CA TYR A 84 13.10 -6.79 5.46
C TYR A 84 13.36 -8.14 6.17
N PRO A 85 13.28 -9.26 5.44
CA PRO A 85 13.54 -10.60 5.99
C PRO A 85 14.86 -10.73 6.77
N VAL A 86 15.91 -10.08 6.26
CA VAL A 86 17.23 -10.04 6.90
C VAL A 86 17.25 -9.34 8.26
N GLN A 87 16.30 -8.43 8.49
CA GLN A 87 16.19 -7.67 9.74
C GLN A 87 15.29 -8.37 10.75
N HIS A 88 14.12 -8.89 10.34
CA HIS A 88 13.21 -9.57 11.26
C HIS A 88 13.58 -11.04 11.53
N ARG A 89 14.49 -11.62 10.74
CA ARG A 89 15.16 -12.93 10.97
C ARG A 89 14.23 -14.14 11.09
N VAL A 90 13.02 -14.06 10.56
CA VAL A 90 12.07 -15.18 10.48
C VAL A 90 12.31 -15.89 9.14
N TRP A 91 12.79 -17.14 9.19
CA TRP A 91 13.20 -17.89 8.01
C TRP A 91 12.60 -19.29 7.90
N SER A 92 12.00 -19.80 8.97
CA SER A 92 11.38 -21.12 9.03
C SER A 92 10.01 -21.04 9.69
N SER A 93 9.21 -22.09 9.53
CA SER A 93 7.90 -22.24 10.20
C SER A 93 7.99 -22.12 11.73
N ASP A 94 9.13 -22.53 12.28
CA ASP A 94 9.35 -22.60 13.72
C ASP A 94 10.01 -21.31 14.24
N SER A 95 10.34 -20.37 13.35
CA SER A 95 10.88 -19.07 13.69
C SER A 95 9.75 -18.11 14.09
N ALA A 96 10.00 -17.28 15.10
CA ALA A 96 9.10 -16.22 15.53
C ALA A 96 9.87 -14.91 15.72
N LEU A 97 9.13 -13.80 15.83
CA LEU A 97 9.73 -12.53 16.24
C LEU A 97 10.28 -12.66 17.66
N ALA A 98 11.42 -11.99 17.89
CA ALA A 98 11.91 -11.82 19.25
C ALA A 98 10.84 -11.09 20.09
N PRO A 99 10.67 -11.45 21.37
CA PRO A 99 9.74 -10.79 22.27
C PRO A 99 10.08 -9.31 22.48
#